data_AF-A0A2L2TJE1-F1
#
_entry.id   AF-A0A2L2TJE1-F1
#
_cell.length_a   1.000
_cell.length_b   1.000
_cell.length_c   1.000
_cell.angle_alpha   90.00
_cell.angle_beta   90.00
_cell.angle_gamma   90.00
#
_symmetry.space_group_name_H-M   'P 1'
#
loop_
_entity.id
_entity.type
_entity.pdbx_description
1 polymer ?
#
loop_
_entity_poly.entity_id
_entity_poly.type
_entity_poly.pdbx_seq_one_letter_code
_entity_poly.pdbx_strand_id
1 'polypeptide(L)'
;MRVLEFDCGFSVYPPLDPNDPNTIDLYNTYLTTLSNKFEGRVEPSALSADKRILITPATPRLDHAAISPTNAAAFYCFMLPGLPKIPADATHCDKFLGFSLAFRHNASWTKETVEDYVKEVYMITATHFGNRVRYWHGLYGRRSNKQWGYYSRADIENAEDLVKKALVRKPDVMDRGDGHIIA
;
A
#
# COMPACT_ATOMS: atom_id res chain seq x y z
N MET A 1 11.63 -9.53 -30.06
CA MET A 1 10.29 -9.42 -29.41
C MET A 1 10.38 -8.32 -28.37
N ARG A 2 9.53 -7.28 -28.42
CA ARG A 2 9.42 -6.32 -27.31
C ARG A 2 8.73 -7.02 -26.17
N VAL A 3 9.35 -7.05 -24.99
CA VAL A 3 8.76 -7.62 -23.79
C VAL A 3 7.58 -6.73 -23.40
N LEU A 4 6.41 -7.34 -23.38
CA LEU A 4 5.11 -6.74 -23.15
C LEU A 4 4.93 -6.52 -21.63
N GLU A 5 4.90 -5.26 -21.20
CA GLU A 5 4.74 -4.88 -19.78
C GLU A 5 3.25 -4.74 -19.47
N PHE A 6 2.82 -5.40 -18.40
CA PHE A 6 1.45 -5.44 -17.94
C PHE A 6 1.29 -4.58 -16.70
N ASP A 7 0.24 -3.77 -16.67
CA ASP A 7 -0.12 -2.93 -15.53
C ASP A 7 -1.58 -3.16 -15.16
N CYS A 8 -1.85 -3.39 -13.88
CA CYS A 8 -3.21 -3.43 -13.36
C CYS A 8 -3.24 -2.99 -11.90
N GLY A 9 -4.39 -2.51 -11.48
CA GLY A 9 -4.52 -1.96 -10.15
C GLY A 9 -5.90 -1.42 -9.88
N PHE A 10 -5.97 -0.62 -8.84
CA PHE A 10 -7.12 0.22 -8.56
C PHE A 10 -6.66 1.55 -7.96
N SER A 11 -7.52 2.56 -8.06
CA SER A 11 -7.32 3.86 -7.43
C SER A 11 -8.42 4.12 -6.41
N VAL A 12 -8.11 4.90 -5.38
CA VAL A 12 -9.07 5.40 -4.40
C VAL A 12 -9.28 6.88 -4.66
N TYR A 13 -10.41 7.25 -5.28
CA TYR A 13 -10.70 8.63 -5.69
C TYR A 13 -12.15 9.03 -5.34
N PRO A 14 -12.37 10.22 -4.76
CA PRO A 14 -11.37 11.17 -4.29
C PRO A 14 -10.57 10.63 -3.09
N PRO A 15 -9.40 11.22 -2.76
CA PRO A 15 -8.62 10.82 -1.59
C PRO A 15 -9.47 10.73 -0.32
N LEU A 16 -9.10 9.82 0.57
CA LEU A 16 -9.73 9.69 1.88
C LEU A 16 -9.47 10.95 2.72
N ASP A 17 -10.42 11.33 3.57
CA ASP A 17 -10.28 12.48 4.45
C ASP A 17 -9.57 12.07 5.76
N PRO A 18 -8.34 12.55 6.03
CA PRO A 18 -7.60 12.15 7.22
C PRO A 18 -8.10 12.86 8.49
N ASN A 19 -9.03 13.80 8.38
CA ASN A 19 -9.61 14.52 9.52
C ASN A 19 -11.01 14.03 9.90
N ASP A 20 -11.62 13.15 9.10
CA ASP A 20 -12.90 12.53 9.42
C ASP A 20 -12.69 11.27 10.30
N PRO A 21 -13.14 11.27 11.56
CA PRO A 21 -12.99 10.11 12.45
C PRO A 21 -13.59 8.82 11.87
N ASN A 22 -14.70 8.91 11.14
CA ASN A 22 -15.31 7.73 10.53
C ASN A 22 -14.39 7.13 9.45
N THR A 23 -13.74 7.99 8.66
CA THR A 23 -12.75 7.56 7.66
C THR A 23 -11.53 6.92 8.32
N ILE A 24 -11.06 7.45 9.45
CA ILE A 24 -9.97 6.87 10.23
C ILE A 24 -10.33 5.48 10.76
N ASP A 25 -11.50 5.32 11.38
CA ASP A 25 -11.96 4.05 11.92
C ASP A 25 -12.18 2.99 10.82
N LEU A 26 -12.75 3.43 9.69
CA LEU A 26 -12.93 2.59 8.51
C LEU A 26 -11.59 2.16 7.92
N TYR A 27 -10.60 3.06 7.87
CA TYR A 27 -9.26 2.74 7.37
C TYR A 27 -8.52 1.77 8.31
N ASN A 28 -8.64 1.93 9.63
CA ASN A 28 -8.10 0.98 10.59
C ASN A 28 -8.72 -0.41 10.42
N THR A 29 -10.05 -0.47 10.28
CA THR A 29 -10.77 -1.73 10.02
C THR A 29 -10.34 -2.38 8.70
N TYR A 30 -10.11 -1.57 7.67
CA TYR A 30 -9.57 -2.00 6.38
C TYR A 30 -8.18 -2.63 6.53
N LEU A 31 -7.26 -1.97 7.26
CA LEU A 31 -5.92 -2.49 7.52
C LEU A 31 -5.97 -3.81 8.32
N THR A 32 -6.81 -3.90 9.35
CA THR A 32 -7.02 -5.15 10.10
C THR A 32 -7.55 -6.26 9.20
N THR A 33 -8.51 -5.96 8.34
CA THR A 33 -9.08 -6.94 7.39
C THR A 33 -8.02 -7.45 6.41
N LEU A 34 -7.18 -6.55 5.88
CA LEU A 34 -6.06 -6.95 5.03
C LEU A 34 -5.05 -7.82 5.77
N SER A 35 -4.64 -7.40 6.97
CA SER A 35 -3.73 -8.19 7.82
C SER A 35 -4.26 -9.60 8.03
N ASN A 36 -5.51 -9.75 8.46
CA ASN A 36 -6.12 -11.04 8.72
C ASN A 36 -6.25 -11.89 7.44
N LYS A 37 -6.57 -11.27 6.29
CA LYS A 37 -6.71 -11.97 5.02
C LYS A 37 -5.39 -12.58 4.54
N PHE A 38 -4.29 -11.86 4.72
CA PHE A 38 -2.98 -12.23 4.19
C PHE A 38 -2.03 -12.78 5.27
N GLU A 39 -2.50 -12.92 6.51
CA GLU A 39 -1.73 -13.53 7.59
C GLU A 39 -1.28 -14.94 7.22
N GLY A 40 0.01 -15.21 7.39
CA GLY A 40 0.61 -16.51 7.09
C GLY A 40 0.60 -16.90 5.60
N ARG A 41 0.03 -16.09 4.70
CA ARG A 41 0.01 -16.42 3.27
C ARG A 41 1.40 -16.29 2.67
N VAL A 42 1.83 -17.38 2.05
CA VAL A 42 3.12 -17.49 1.36
C VAL A 42 2.91 -17.69 -0.14
N GLU A 43 3.78 -17.07 -0.92
CA GLU A 43 3.86 -17.23 -2.36
C GLU A 43 5.32 -17.56 -2.71
N PRO A 44 5.61 -18.76 -3.25
CA PRO A 44 6.97 -19.12 -3.67
C PRO A 44 7.64 -18.09 -4.58
N SER A 45 6.85 -17.41 -5.42
CA SER A 45 7.32 -16.36 -6.32
C SER A 45 7.45 -14.97 -5.67
N ALA A 46 7.05 -14.81 -4.40
CA ALA A 46 7.21 -13.56 -3.67
C ALA A 46 8.68 -13.10 -3.72
N LEU A 47 8.84 -11.78 -3.84
CA LEU A 47 10.14 -11.12 -3.92
C LEU A 47 10.93 -11.22 -2.60
N SER A 48 10.34 -11.82 -1.56
CA SER A 48 10.97 -12.05 -0.27
C SER A 48 11.61 -13.43 -0.15
N ALA A 49 12.62 -13.54 0.71
CA ALA A 49 13.18 -14.82 1.12
C ALA A 49 12.22 -15.60 2.05
N ASP A 50 11.44 -14.88 2.87
CA ASP A 50 10.45 -15.46 3.79
C ASP A 50 9.15 -15.92 3.13
N LYS A 51 9.00 -15.64 1.82
CA LYS A 51 7.85 -15.95 0.97
C LYS A 51 6.51 -15.37 1.40
N ARG A 52 6.43 -14.61 2.50
CA ARG A 52 5.20 -13.95 2.92
C ARG A 52 4.82 -12.86 1.93
N ILE A 53 3.55 -12.83 1.54
CA ILE A 53 3.04 -11.86 0.56
C ILE A 53 2.89 -10.49 1.18
N LEU A 54 2.45 -10.42 2.45
CA LEU A 54 2.25 -9.16 3.16
C LEU A 54 3.26 -9.04 4.30
N ILE A 55 3.93 -7.89 4.35
CA ILE A 55 4.79 -7.48 5.46
C ILE A 55 4.21 -6.20 6.03
N THR A 56 4.00 -6.18 7.35
CA THR A 56 3.44 -5.02 8.06
C THR A 56 4.42 -4.51 9.11
N PRO A 57 4.23 -3.30 9.65
CA PRO A 57 5.04 -2.82 10.77
C PRO A 57 4.92 -3.68 12.03
N ALA A 58 3.79 -4.37 12.22
CA ALA A 58 3.58 -5.28 13.36
C ALA A 58 4.27 -6.63 13.20
N THR A 59 4.51 -7.06 11.96
CA THR A 59 5.15 -8.34 11.62
C THR A 59 6.33 -8.15 10.66
N PRO A 60 7.29 -7.29 11.00
CA PRO A 60 8.35 -6.89 10.08
C PRO A 60 9.23 -8.09 9.70
N ARG A 61 9.84 -8.02 8.52
CA ARG A 61 10.86 -8.95 8.08
C ARG A 61 12.22 -8.34 8.40
N LEU A 62 13.11 -9.10 9.06
CA LEU A 62 14.39 -8.58 9.55
C LEU A 62 15.26 -7.99 8.43
N ASP A 63 15.37 -8.67 7.28
CA ASP A 63 16.12 -8.16 6.13
C ASP A 63 15.38 -7.02 5.40
N HIS A 64 14.05 -6.99 5.37
CA HIS A 64 13.32 -5.83 4.83
C HIS A 64 13.49 -4.58 5.70
N ALA A 65 13.43 -4.73 7.02
CA ALA A 65 13.69 -3.67 7.98
C ALA A 65 15.15 -3.20 7.94
N ALA A 66 16.10 -4.09 7.64
CA ALA A 66 17.49 -3.70 7.44
C ALA A 66 17.73 -2.96 6.11
N ILE A 67 17.03 -3.34 5.04
CA ILE A 67 17.16 -2.71 3.71
C ILE A 67 16.42 -1.37 3.64
N SER A 68 15.23 -1.30 4.23
CA SER A 68 14.39 -0.10 4.20
C SER A 68 13.59 0.04 5.50
N PRO A 69 14.24 0.48 6.59
CA PRO A 69 13.59 0.62 7.90
C PRO A 69 12.40 1.57 7.85
N THR A 70 12.52 2.66 7.08
CA THR A 70 11.43 3.63 6.89
C THR A 70 10.22 2.99 6.21
N ASN A 71 10.42 2.16 5.18
CA ASN A 71 9.29 1.48 4.53
C ASN A 71 8.65 0.44 5.46
N ALA A 72 9.48 -0.33 6.18
CA ALA A 72 8.99 -1.35 7.11
C ALA A 72 8.13 -0.77 8.23
N ALA A 73 8.38 0.47 8.65
CA ALA A 73 7.60 1.16 9.67
C ALA A 73 6.42 1.97 9.09
N ALA A 74 6.53 2.51 7.87
CA ALA A 74 5.52 3.40 7.29
C ALA A 74 4.40 2.68 6.54
N PHE A 75 4.61 1.44 6.07
CA PHE A 75 3.71 0.80 5.13
C PHE A 75 3.43 -0.68 5.40
N TYR A 76 2.27 -1.10 4.93
CA TYR A 76 1.96 -2.47 4.58
C TYR A 76 2.53 -2.72 3.19
N CYS A 77 3.58 -3.53 3.10
CA CYS A 77 4.28 -3.81 1.85
C CYS A 77 3.87 -5.18 1.32
N PHE A 78 3.35 -5.21 0.09
CA PHE A 78 3.08 -6.46 -0.62
C PHE A 78 4.32 -6.87 -1.42
N MET A 79 4.80 -8.09 -1.19
CA MET A 79 5.98 -8.68 -1.85
C MET A 79 5.66 -9.21 -3.26
N LEU A 80 4.81 -8.46 -3.96
CA LEU A 80 4.37 -8.67 -5.32
C LEU A 80 5.20 -7.81 -6.30
N PRO A 81 5.19 -8.10 -7.61
CA PRO A 81 5.90 -7.29 -8.61
C PRO A 81 5.53 -5.80 -8.56
N GLY A 82 6.54 -4.93 -8.45
CA GLY A 82 6.31 -3.48 -8.30
C GLY A 82 6.12 -3.02 -6.85
N LEU A 83 6.07 -3.94 -5.88
CA LEU A 83 6.08 -3.68 -4.43
C LEU A 83 5.04 -2.63 -3.99
N PRO A 84 3.75 -2.83 -4.25
CA PRO A 84 2.75 -1.84 -3.88
C PRO A 84 2.62 -1.78 -2.36
N LYS A 85 2.28 -0.56 -1.90
CA LYS A 85 2.29 -0.21 -0.49
C LYS A 85 0.99 0.45 -0.09
N ILE A 86 0.64 0.27 1.17
CA ILE A 86 -0.52 0.92 1.79
C ILE A 86 -0.01 1.61 3.06
N PRO A 87 -0.26 2.91 3.28
CA PRO A 87 0.12 3.61 4.50
C PRO A 87 -0.38 2.88 5.75
N ALA A 88 0.51 2.64 6.71
CA ALA A 88 0.19 1.89 7.92
C ALA A 88 -0.49 2.73 9.01
N ASP A 89 -0.35 4.06 8.94
CA ASP A 89 -0.95 5.00 9.89
C ASP A 89 -2.20 5.63 9.25
N ALA A 90 -3.35 5.48 9.91
CA ALA A 90 -4.62 6.02 9.42
C ALA A 90 -4.61 7.54 9.29
N THR A 91 -3.78 8.26 10.05
CA THR A 91 -3.61 9.72 9.91
C THR A 91 -3.00 10.13 8.55
N HIS A 92 -2.57 9.15 7.75
CA HIS A 92 -2.07 9.33 6.40
C HIS A 92 -2.91 8.57 5.35
N CYS A 93 -4.16 8.25 5.66
CA CYS A 93 -5.06 7.54 4.74
C CYS A 93 -5.31 8.32 3.44
N ASP A 94 -5.19 9.65 3.47
CA ASP A 94 -5.28 10.52 2.30
C ASP A 94 -4.15 10.30 1.28
N LYS A 95 -3.06 9.67 1.71
CA LYS A 95 -1.93 9.27 0.85
C LYS A 95 -2.12 7.88 0.24
N PHE A 96 -3.17 7.15 0.61
CA PHE A 96 -3.52 5.91 -0.05
C PHE A 96 -4.27 6.19 -1.36
N LEU A 97 -3.53 6.50 -2.42
CA LEU A 97 -4.08 6.88 -3.72
C LEU A 97 -4.45 5.67 -4.60
N GLY A 98 -3.79 4.54 -4.40
CA GLY A 98 -4.05 3.34 -5.17
C GLY A 98 -3.13 2.18 -4.85
N PHE A 99 -3.37 1.08 -5.52
CA PHE A 99 -2.59 -0.14 -5.44
C PHE A 99 -2.42 -0.67 -6.86
N SER A 100 -1.18 -0.77 -7.33
CA SER A 100 -0.88 -1.13 -8.71
C SER A 100 0.34 -2.03 -8.80
N LEU A 101 0.27 -2.97 -9.74
CA LEU A 101 1.36 -3.88 -10.07
C LEU A 101 1.76 -3.65 -11.52
N ALA A 102 3.01 -3.27 -11.73
CA ALA A 102 3.63 -3.20 -13.05
C ALA A 102 4.64 -4.34 -13.15
N PHE A 103 4.47 -5.24 -14.12
CA PHE A 103 5.37 -6.37 -14.25
C PHE A 103 5.50 -6.89 -15.69
N ARG A 104 6.56 -7.65 -15.89
CA ARG A 104 6.84 -8.38 -17.13
C ARG A 104 6.64 -9.86 -16.86
N HIS A 105 5.84 -10.51 -17.70
CA HIS A 105 5.60 -11.94 -17.62
C HIS A 105 6.93 -12.70 -17.56
N ASN A 106 7.07 -13.55 -16.56
CA ASN A 106 8.24 -14.41 -16.39
C ASN A 106 7.82 -15.76 -15.80
N ALA A 107 8.78 -16.67 -15.58
CA ALA A 107 8.49 -18.01 -15.09
C ALA A 107 7.87 -18.04 -13.67
N SER A 108 8.03 -16.98 -12.89
CA SER A 108 7.55 -16.87 -11.51
C SER A 108 6.22 -16.12 -11.39
N TRP A 109 5.96 -15.16 -12.27
CA TRP A 109 4.76 -14.33 -12.23
C TRP A 109 4.02 -14.34 -13.57
N THR A 110 2.82 -14.94 -13.56
CA THR A 110 1.87 -14.88 -14.66
C THR A 110 0.89 -13.72 -14.49
N LYS A 111 0.23 -13.34 -15.57
CA LYS A 111 -0.83 -12.32 -15.55
C LYS A 111 -1.98 -12.72 -14.64
N GLU A 112 -2.39 -13.96 -14.74
CA GLU A 112 -3.54 -14.51 -14.03
C GLU A 112 -3.29 -14.44 -12.51
N THR A 113 -2.12 -14.92 -12.06
CA THR A 113 -1.76 -14.89 -10.63
C THR A 113 -1.66 -13.46 -10.09
N VAL A 114 -1.05 -12.54 -10.86
CA VAL A 114 -0.93 -11.15 -10.43
C VAL A 114 -2.29 -10.46 -10.35
N GLU A 115 -3.14 -10.65 -11.37
CA GLU A 115 -4.49 -10.09 -11.37
C GLU A 115 -5.33 -10.60 -10.20
N ASP A 116 -5.19 -11.86 -9.82
CA ASP A 116 -5.93 -12.45 -8.70
C ASP A 116 -5.57 -11.77 -7.36
N TYR A 117 -4.27 -11.52 -7.12
CA TYR A 117 -3.86 -10.76 -5.94
C TYR A 117 -4.39 -9.31 -5.95
N VAL A 118 -4.35 -8.62 -7.09
CA VAL A 118 -4.95 -7.27 -7.19
C VAL A 118 -6.45 -7.33 -6.92
N LYS A 119 -7.17 -8.31 -7.49
CA LYS A 119 -8.61 -8.48 -7.29
C LYS A 119 -8.93 -8.75 -5.82
N GLU A 120 -8.16 -9.58 -5.13
CA GLU A 120 -8.37 -9.85 -3.69
C GLU A 120 -8.24 -8.56 -2.85
N VAL A 121 -7.17 -7.78 -3.06
CA VAL A 121 -7.00 -6.50 -2.35
C VAL A 121 -8.11 -5.53 -2.76
N TYR A 122 -8.39 -5.39 -4.06
CA TYR A 122 -9.45 -4.53 -4.60
C TYR A 122 -10.81 -4.81 -3.98
N MET A 123 -11.21 -6.07 -3.86
CA MET A 123 -12.52 -6.45 -3.30
C MET A 123 -12.61 -6.03 -1.82
N ILE A 124 -11.54 -6.20 -1.05
CA ILE A 124 -11.49 -5.73 0.35
C ILE A 124 -11.57 -4.20 0.38
N THR A 125 -10.78 -3.51 -0.43
CA THR A 125 -10.77 -2.05 -0.50
C THR A 125 -12.13 -1.50 -0.91
N ALA A 126 -12.78 -2.08 -1.93
CA ALA A 126 -14.10 -1.69 -2.41
C ALA A 126 -15.21 -1.97 -1.39
N THR A 127 -15.08 -3.03 -0.58
CA THR A 127 -16.01 -3.29 0.52
C THR A 127 -15.97 -2.19 1.57
N HIS A 128 -14.79 -1.61 1.82
CA HIS A 128 -14.63 -0.56 2.82
C HIS A 128 -14.96 0.83 2.26
N PHE A 129 -14.41 1.21 1.10
CA PHE A 129 -14.50 2.58 0.58
C PHE A 129 -15.50 2.76 -0.57
N GLY A 130 -16.22 1.69 -0.94
CA GLY A 130 -17.32 1.70 -1.90
C GLY A 130 -16.93 2.30 -3.25
N ASN A 131 -17.78 3.22 -3.73
CA ASN A 131 -17.66 3.83 -5.05
C ASN A 131 -16.39 4.68 -5.26
N ARG A 132 -15.60 4.95 -4.21
CA ARG A 132 -14.30 5.60 -4.34
C ARG A 132 -13.27 4.70 -5.01
N VAL A 133 -13.45 3.38 -4.93
CA VAL A 133 -12.47 2.41 -5.42
C VAL A 133 -12.79 2.05 -6.86
N ARG A 134 -11.82 2.27 -7.74
CA ARG A 134 -11.98 1.98 -9.16
C ARG A 134 -10.86 1.08 -9.65
N TYR A 135 -11.23 -0.15 -10.00
CA TYR A 135 -10.33 -1.06 -10.70
C TYR A 135 -10.01 -0.53 -12.10
N TRP A 136 -8.76 -0.70 -12.50
CA TRP A 136 -8.27 -0.36 -13.82
C TRP A 136 -7.22 -1.37 -14.27
N HIS A 137 -7.04 -1.38 -15.58
CA HIS A 137 -6.24 -2.38 -16.23
C HIS A 137 -5.62 -1.76 -17.48
N GLY A 138 -4.30 -1.66 -17.45
CA GLY A 138 -3.47 -1.21 -18.55
C GLY A 138 -3.30 -2.32 -19.56
N LEU A 139 -4.34 -2.60 -20.34
CA LEU A 139 -4.21 -3.41 -21.55
C LEU A 139 -3.72 -2.53 -22.70
N TYR A 140 -2.75 -3.05 -23.44
CA TYR A 140 -2.03 -2.44 -24.56
C TYR A 140 -2.79 -1.38 -25.36
N GLY A 141 -2.16 -0.21 -25.51
CA GLY A 141 -2.29 0.62 -26.71
C GLY A 141 -3.52 1.51 -26.83
N ARG A 142 -4.42 1.57 -25.85
CA ARG A 142 -5.49 2.59 -25.83
C ARG A 142 -5.32 3.54 -24.65
N ARG A 143 -5.40 4.84 -24.96
CA ARG A 143 -5.27 5.96 -24.02
C ARG A 143 -6.66 6.40 -23.57
N SER A 144 -7.35 5.56 -22.79
CA SER A 144 -8.56 6.01 -22.11
C SER A 144 -8.31 6.09 -20.61
N ASN A 145 -8.91 7.09 -19.97
CA ASN A 145 -8.80 7.40 -18.54
C ASN A 145 -9.28 6.22 -17.67
N LYS A 146 -10.01 5.26 -18.25
CA LYS A 146 -10.50 4.05 -17.59
C LYS A 146 -9.43 2.95 -17.49
N GLN A 147 -8.32 3.07 -18.23
CA GLN A 147 -7.26 2.05 -18.32
C GLN A 147 -6.05 2.35 -17.42
N TRP A 148 -5.86 3.58 -16.93
CA TRP A 148 -4.60 4.03 -16.31
C TRP A 148 -4.75 4.57 -14.87
N GLY A 149 -5.89 4.28 -14.21
CA GLY A 149 -6.17 4.81 -12.88
C GLY A 149 -6.41 6.33 -12.85
N TYR A 150 -6.67 6.86 -11.66
CA TYR A 150 -6.88 8.30 -11.44
C TYR A 150 -5.57 9.07 -11.22
N TYR A 151 -4.51 8.37 -10.82
CA TYR A 151 -3.25 8.95 -10.39
C TYR A 151 -2.12 8.43 -11.24
N SER A 152 -1.18 9.30 -11.59
CA SER A 152 0.06 8.87 -12.21
C SER A 152 0.95 8.17 -11.18
N ARG A 153 1.95 7.41 -11.67
CA ARG A 153 2.96 6.82 -10.80
C ARG A 153 3.70 7.87 -9.96
N ALA A 154 3.96 9.05 -10.53
CA ALA A 154 4.60 10.15 -9.82
C ALA A 154 3.73 10.68 -8.67
N ASP A 155 2.40 10.73 -8.83
CA ASP A 155 1.49 11.13 -7.75
C ASP A 155 1.54 10.14 -6.58
N ILE A 156 1.57 8.84 -6.88
CA ILE A 156 1.67 7.77 -5.88
C ILE A 156 3.02 7.83 -5.16
N GLU A 157 4.13 7.94 -5.90
CA GLU A 157 5.47 8.04 -5.32
C GLU A 157 5.63 9.30 -4.44
N ASN A 158 5.06 10.43 -4.87
CA ASN A 158 5.00 11.65 -4.06
C ASN A 158 4.20 11.45 -2.77
N ALA A 159 3.06 10.74 -2.83
CA ALA A 159 2.26 10.43 -1.66
C ALA A 159 3.03 9.53 -0.68
N GLU A 160 3.71 8.48 -1.17
CA GLU A 160 4.59 7.64 -0.35
C GLU A 160 5.71 8.45 0.31
N ASP A 161 6.33 9.38 -0.41
CA ASP A 161 7.36 10.26 0.14
C ASP A 161 6.84 11.14 1.29
N LEU A 162 5.60 11.61 1.21
CA LEU A 162 4.98 12.37 2.30
C LEU A 162 4.77 11.51 3.54
N VAL A 163 4.33 10.25 3.39
CA VAL A 163 4.19 9.31 4.53
C VAL A 163 5.55 9.06 5.19
N LYS A 164 6.58 8.77 4.39
CA LYS A 164 7.94 8.55 4.90
C LYS A 164 8.48 9.77 5.66
N LYS A 165 8.28 10.98 5.11
CA LYS A 165 8.70 12.24 5.76
C LYS A 165 7.96 12.49 7.06
N ALA A 166 6.67 12.14 7.15
CA ALA A 166 5.88 12.30 8.36
C ALA A 166 6.37 11.37 9.49
N LEU A 167 6.77 10.14 9.16
CA LEU A 167 7.33 9.19 10.13
C LEU A 167 8.65 9.71 10.73
N VAL A 168 9.55 10.26 9.92
CA VAL A 168 10.83 10.84 10.39
C VAL A 168 10.61 12.09 11.27
N ARG A 169 9.50 12.80 11.06
CA ARG A 169 9.13 14.00 11.81
C ARG A 169 8.39 13.71 13.12
N LYS A 170 8.10 12.46 13.48
CA LYS A 170 7.72 12.08 14.85
C LYS A 170 9.03 11.94 15.64
N PRO A 171 9.54 12.98 16.35
CA PRO A 171 10.53 12.73 17.38
C PRO A 171 9.89 11.83 18.44
N ASP A 172 10.67 10.98 19.09
CA ASP A 172 10.27 10.34 20.34
C ASP A 172 9.77 11.42 21.31
N VAL A 173 8.45 11.61 21.40
CA VAL A 173 7.84 12.43 22.44
C VAL A 173 7.90 11.61 23.72
N MET A 174 9.08 11.56 24.33
CA MET A 174 9.19 11.52 25.78
C MET A 174 9.02 12.95 26.28
N ASP A 175 7.77 13.38 26.38
CA ASP A 175 7.40 14.42 27.32
C ASP A 175 7.31 13.75 28.70
N ARG A 176 8.30 13.99 29.56
CA ARG A 176 8.08 14.01 30.99
C ARG A 176 8.37 15.42 31.46
N GLY A 177 7.29 16.19 31.52
CA GLY A 177 7.28 17.44 32.25
C GLY A 177 7.73 17.22 33.68
N ASP A 178 8.55 18.15 34.16
CA ASP A 178 8.53 18.55 35.55
C ASP A 178 8.42 20.08 35.55
N GLY A 179 7.17 20.54 35.56
CA GLY A 179 6.87 21.84 36.11
C GLY A 179 7.06 21.78 37.62
N HIS A 180 7.98 22.59 38.16
CA HIS A 180 7.94 23.03 39.55
C HIS A 180 8.19 24.54 39.63
N ILE A 181 7.03 25.22 39.70
CA ILE A 181 6.61 26.33 40.57
C ILE A 181 7.69 27.23 41.18
N ILE A 182 7.56 28.52 40.88
CA ILE A 182 8.12 29.65 41.63
C ILE A 182 7.35 29.77 42.96
N ALA A 183 8.08 29.81 44.07
CA ALA A 183 7.68 30.48 45.31
C ALA A 183 8.83 31.41 45.73
#